data_AF-A0A965U5V0-F1
#
_entry.id   AF-A0A965U5V0-F1
#
_cell.length_a   1.000
_cell.length_b   1.000
_cell.length_c   1.000
_cell.angle_alpha   90.00
_cell.angle_beta   90.00
_cell.angle_gamma   90.00
#
_symmetry.space_group_name_H-M   'P 1'
#
loop_
_entity.id
_entity.type
_entity.pdbx_description
1 polymer ?
#
loop_
_entity_poly.entity_id
_entity_poly.type
_entity_poly.pdbx_seq_one_letter_code
_entity_poly.pdbx_strand_id
1 'polypeptide(L)'
;MPKLIVIQDQTRTELSFEGTPVLGALLAQHGFGVQQPCGGRGVCGKCAVQVAGNVSAQTEAEIKAGSRLACQTTLLGDCEVLLPAKREGISIQTEGSSQALSAVNRLPMTGDYGAAVDIGTTTVALKLVELHTGKCLSAQAALNPQTQVAADVIGRISAAMNGSSALLKDAITDCVRTLLVQACEEAKIAEAKVSSLVLTGNTTMLYLLTGRNPQPLSHAPFRADTLFGGMEELLGKSAYLPPCMDAFVGADITCAVLASGLCDRHETALLMDVGTNGEVALWHEGKLYVASTAAGPAFEGVGISCGCGSVSGAVDKVWVENGKLGVHTIDCAPPVGICGSGLIDAIAAMLELGWIDETGAMDEEEAAVAG
;
A
#
# COMPACT_ATOMS: atom_id res chain seq x y z
N MET A 1 -21.72 28.98 -7.77
CA MET A 1 -21.33 27.69 -7.15
C MET A 1 -20.47 28.02 -5.95
N PRO A 2 -20.65 27.31 -4.82
CA PRO A 2 -19.73 27.37 -3.70
C PRO A 2 -18.29 27.05 -4.11
N LYS A 3 -17.34 27.61 -3.37
CA LYS A 3 -15.91 27.47 -3.64
C LYS A 3 -15.16 26.87 -2.45
N LEU A 4 -14.29 25.93 -2.72
CA LEU A 4 -13.28 25.45 -1.79
C LEU A 4 -11.92 26.03 -2.18
N ILE A 5 -11.30 26.76 -1.26
CA ILE A 5 -9.91 27.22 -1.40
C ILE A 5 -9.00 26.18 -0.76
N VAL A 6 -8.12 25.57 -1.53
CA VAL A 6 -7.11 24.63 -1.04
C VAL A 6 -5.78 25.36 -0.94
N ILE A 7 -5.19 25.36 0.26
CA ILE A 7 -3.86 25.90 0.52
C ILE A 7 -2.92 24.73 0.80
N GLN A 8 -1.89 24.57 -0.05
CA GLN A 8 -0.84 23.58 0.12
C GLN A 8 0.47 24.15 -0.44
N ASP A 9 1.59 24.00 0.28
CA ASP A 9 2.92 24.48 -0.15
C ASP A 9 2.93 25.96 -0.61
N GLN A 10 2.26 26.85 0.14
CA GLN A 10 2.06 28.27 -0.20
C GLN A 10 1.29 28.53 -1.51
N THR A 11 0.80 27.48 -2.16
CA THR A 11 -0.01 27.55 -3.38
C THR A 11 -1.48 27.56 -3.00
N ARG A 12 -2.24 28.45 -3.63
CA ARG A 12 -3.68 28.59 -3.45
C ARG A 12 -4.41 28.09 -4.70
N THR A 13 -5.20 27.04 -4.57
CA THR A 13 -6.01 26.48 -5.65
C THR A 13 -7.49 26.65 -5.33
N GLU A 14 -8.26 27.14 -6.29
CA GLU A 14 -9.71 27.31 -6.14
C GLU A 14 -10.43 26.14 -6.85
N LEU A 15 -11.27 25.43 -6.10
CA LEU A 15 -12.12 24.36 -6.59
C LEU A 15 -13.59 24.78 -6.49
N SER A 16 -14.35 24.58 -7.57
CA SER A 16 -15.80 24.77 -7.55
C SER A 16 -16.49 23.42 -7.35
N PHE A 17 -17.57 23.39 -6.56
CA PHE A 17 -18.32 22.15 -6.33
C PHE A 17 -19.83 22.37 -6.34
N GLU A 18 -20.58 21.29 -6.56
CA GLU A 18 -22.04 21.26 -6.51
C GLU A 18 -22.54 20.36 -5.37
N GLY A 19 -23.73 20.69 -4.84
CA GLY A 19 -24.32 19.96 -3.72
C GLY A 19 -23.51 20.10 -2.43
N THR A 20 -23.47 19.02 -1.64
CA THR A 20 -22.78 18.96 -0.34
C THR A 20 -21.79 17.80 -0.31
N PRO A 21 -20.66 17.88 -1.03
CA PRO A 21 -19.69 16.79 -1.10
C PRO A 21 -18.92 16.65 0.22
N VAL A 22 -18.41 15.44 0.47
CA VAL A 22 -17.41 15.19 1.52
C VAL A 22 -16.08 15.77 1.07
N LEU A 23 -15.44 16.58 1.94
CA LEU A 23 -14.21 17.32 1.65
C LEU A 23 -13.11 16.40 1.08
N GLY A 24 -12.90 15.25 1.71
CA GLY A 24 -11.89 14.29 1.31
C GLY A 24 -12.11 13.70 -0.08
N ALA A 25 -13.36 13.46 -0.47
CA ALA A 25 -13.70 12.96 -1.80
C ALA A 25 -13.46 14.03 -2.88
N LEU A 26 -13.83 15.29 -2.60
CA LEU A 26 -13.60 16.40 -3.53
C LEU A 26 -12.10 16.66 -3.74
N LEU A 27 -11.31 16.62 -2.66
CA LEU A 27 -9.85 16.76 -2.72
C LEU A 27 -9.21 15.66 -3.55
N ALA A 28 -9.60 14.40 -3.33
CA ALA A 28 -9.13 13.26 -4.10
C ALA A 28 -9.42 13.39 -5.61
N GLN A 29 -10.65 13.78 -5.97
CA GLN A 29 -11.04 14.01 -7.37
C GLN A 29 -10.18 15.06 -8.09
N HIS A 30 -9.61 16.00 -7.35
CA HIS A 30 -8.77 17.08 -7.89
C HIS A 30 -7.26 16.84 -7.63
N GLY A 31 -6.87 15.62 -7.26
CA GLY A 31 -5.47 15.22 -7.13
C GLY A 31 -4.77 15.72 -5.86
N PHE A 32 -5.52 16.22 -4.86
CA PHE A 32 -4.96 16.57 -3.56
C PHE A 32 -4.86 15.33 -2.66
N GLY A 33 -3.64 15.01 -2.25
CA GLY A 33 -3.33 13.80 -1.48
C GLY A 33 -3.73 13.92 0.00
N VAL A 34 -4.92 13.43 0.34
CA VAL A 34 -5.34 13.24 1.74
C VAL A 34 -5.32 11.75 2.09
N GLN A 35 -4.62 11.37 3.16
CA GLN A 35 -4.52 9.97 3.57
C GLN A 35 -5.81 9.47 4.19
N GLN A 36 -6.46 8.48 3.56
CA GLN A 36 -7.68 7.86 4.07
C GLN A 36 -7.57 6.33 4.19
N PRO A 37 -6.56 5.78 4.89
CA PRO A 37 -6.36 4.33 4.98
C PRO A 37 -7.49 3.59 5.72
N CYS A 38 -8.36 4.31 6.43
CA CYS A 38 -9.56 3.73 7.01
C CYS A 38 -10.78 3.71 6.08
N GLY A 39 -10.63 4.06 4.79
CA GLY A 39 -11.72 4.11 3.82
C GLY A 39 -12.81 5.13 4.18
N GLY A 40 -12.42 6.20 4.88
CA GLY A 40 -13.34 7.25 5.31
C GLY A 40 -14.21 6.94 6.53
N ARG A 41 -13.93 5.87 7.28
CA ARG A 41 -14.67 5.50 8.51
C ARG A 41 -14.45 6.44 9.72
N GLY A 42 -13.56 7.43 9.62
CA GLY A 42 -13.25 8.35 10.72
C GLY A 42 -12.45 7.76 11.89
N VAL A 43 -11.95 6.53 11.79
CA VAL A 43 -11.32 5.81 12.91
C VAL A 43 -9.79 5.96 13.02
N CYS A 44 -9.11 6.38 11.94
CA CYS A 44 -7.64 6.40 11.93
C CYS A 44 -6.99 7.77 12.17
N GLY A 45 -7.75 8.87 12.10
CA GLY A 45 -7.21 10.23 12.25
C GLY A 45 -6.27 10.74 11.14
N LYS A 46 -5.79 9.89 10.21
CA LYS A 46 -4.76 10.27 9.21
C LYS A 46 -5.20 11.31 8.17
N CYS A 47 -6.50 11.56 8.04
CA CYS A 47 -7.05 12.62 7.18
C CYS A 47 -7.31 13.94 7.92
N ALA A 48 -6.66 14.14 9.08
CA ALA A 48 -6.79 15.37 9.85
C ALA A 48 -6.39 16.59 8.99
N VAL A 49 -7.26 17.61 9.00
CA VAL A 49 -7.10 18.85 8.23
C VAL A 49 -7.49 20.05 9.07
N GLN A 50 -6.97 21.22 8.71
CA GLN A 50 -7.50 22.48 9.20
C GLN A 50 -8.45 23.04 8.14
N VAL A 51 -9.72 23.15 8.49
CA VAL A 51 -10.77 23.65 7.59
C VAL A 51 -11.59 24.73 8.29
N ALA A 52 -11.87 25.80 7.56
CA ALA A 52 -12.65 26.95 8.01
C ALA A 52 -13.72 27.33 6.97
N GLY A 53 -14.73 28.10 7.40
CA GLY A 53 -15.84 28.52 6.55
C GLY A 53 -17.08 27.63 6.72
N ASN A 54 -17.88 27.53 5.66
CA ASN A 54 -19.19 26.88 5.73
C ASN A 54 -19.11 25.36 5.53
N VAL A 55 -18.91 24.64 6.63
CA VAL A 55 -18.80 23.18 6.68
C VAL A 55 -19.75 22.58 7.72
N SER A 56 -19.99 21.27 7.64
CA SER A 56 -20.83 20.55 8.60
C SER A 56 -20.34 20.69 10.04
N ALA A 57 -21.27 20.48 10.98
CA ALA A 57 -20.94 20.27 12.39
C ALA A 57 -19.99 19.07 12.55
N GLN A 58 -19.20 19.08 13.63
CA GLN A 58 -18.27 18.00 13.90
C GLN A 58 -19.02 16.69 14.19
N THR A 59 -18.56 15.62 13.57
CA THR A 59 -18.99 14.25 13.86
C THR A 59 -18.39 13.76 15.19
N GLU A 60 -18.96 12.69 15.76
CA GLU A 60 -18.38 12.03 16.95
C GLU A 60 -16.92 11.61 16.73
N ALA A 61 -16.59 11.15 15.52
CA ALA A 61 -15.23 10.79 15.14
C ALA A 61 -14.27 11.98 15.18
N GLU A 62 -14.70 13.15 14.68
CA GLU A 62 -13.90 14.39 14.72
C GLU A 62 -13.72 14.92 16.14
N ILE A 63 -14.77 14.84 16.97
CA ILE A 63 -14.71 15.22 18.39
C ILE A 63 -13.70 14.32 19.12
N LYS A 64 -13.78 13.00 18.91
CA LYS A 64 -12.85 12.03 19.50
C LYS A 64 -11.40 12.23 19.03
N ALA A 65 -11.20 12.58 17.75
CA ALA A 65 -9.89 12.83 17.18
C ALA A 65 -9.31 14.22 17.53
N GLY A 66 -10.10 15.10 18.17
CA GLY A 66 -9.69 16.47 18.49
C GLY A 66 -9.37 17.33 17.27
N SER A 67 -9.80 16.94 16.07
CA SER A 67 -9.45 17.57 14.79
C SER A 67 -10.55 17.37 13.76
N ARG A 68 -10.57 18.22 12.72
CA ARG A 68 -11.45 18.01 11.56
C ARG A 68 -10.88 16.91 10.68
N LEU A 69 -11.73 15.99 10.24
CA LEU A 69 -11.32 14.85 9.42
C LEU A 69 -11.88 15.05 8.02
N ALA A 70 -11.01 15.11 7.00
CA ALA A 70 -11.46 15.36 5.63
C ALA A 70 -12.50 14.34 5.14
N CYS A 71 -12.41 13.09 5.62
CA CYS A 71 -13.39 12.05 5.28
C CYS A 71 -14.74 12.14 5.98
N GLN A 72 -14.88 13.00 7.00
CA GLN A 72 -16.12 13.19 7.77
C GLN A 72 -16.71 14.60 7.58
N THR A 73 -15.88 15.57 7.19
CA THR A 73 -16.33 16.94 6.94
C THR A 73 -17.08 17.05 5.62
N THR A 74 -18.32 17.52 5.68
CA THR A 74 -19.13 17.85 4.49
C THR A 74 -19.09 19.35 4.22
N LEU A 75 -18.95 19.72 2.94
CA LEU A 75 -18.93 21.12 2.50
C LEU A 75 -20.36 21.63 2.30
N LEU A 76 -20.68 22.79 2.90
CA LEU A 76 -22.02 23.39 2.85
C LEU A 76 -22.04 24.75 2.13
N GLY A 77 -20.88 25.32 1.85
CA GLY A 77 -20.71 26.59 1.15
C GLY A 77 -19.24 26.96 1.02
N ASP A 78 -18.95 28.25 0.87
CA ASP A 78 -17.57 28.74 0.72
C ASP A 78 -16.72 28.39 1.94
N CYS A 79 -15.58 27.76 1.67
CA CYS A 79 -14.69 27.24 2.70
C CYS A 79 -13.23 27.22 2.24
N GLU A 80 -12.34 27.10 3.21
CA GLU A 80 -10.90 27.04 3.01
C GLU A 80 -10.31 25.87 3.79
N VAL A 81 -9.43 25.11 3.15
CA VAL A 81 -8.71 23.99 3.77
C VAL A 81 -7.21 24.20 3.63
N LEU A 82 -6.50 24.07 4.74
CA LEU A 82 -5.05 24.00 4.78
C LEU A 82 -4.64 22.53 4.84
N LEU A 83 -3.95 22.08 3.79
CA LEU A 83 -3.34 20.76 3.73
C LEU A 83 -1.89 20.82 4.21
N PRO A 84 -1.39 19.79 4.90
CA PRO A 84 0.02 19.68 5.19
C PRO A 84 0.84 19.71 3.88
N ALA A 85 2.05 20.24 3.98
CA ALA A 85 3.01 20.23 2.88
C ALA A 85 3.15 18.82 2.30
N LYS A 86 3.36 18.70 0.98
CA LYS A 86 3.63 17.38 0.39
C LYS A 86 4.81 16.76 1.14
N ARG A 87 4.56 15.63 1.81
CA ARG A 87 5.66 14.85 2.39
C ARG A 87 6.44 14.25 1.23
N GLU A 88 7.53 14.90 0.86
CA GLU A 88 8.62 14.21 0.16
C GLU A 88 9.17 13.14 1.11
N GLY A 89 9.32 11.91 0.62
CA GLY A 89 10.01 10.85 1.36
C GLY A 89 9.11 9.81 2.04
N ILE A 90 8.15 9.22 1.32
CA ILE A 90 7.85 7.80 1.59
C ILE A 90 9.00 7.03 0.93
N SER A 91 9.97 6.57 1.73
CA SER A 91 11.00 5.65 1.24
C SER A 91 10.39 4.27 1.05
N ILE A 92 9.87 4.03 -0.15
CA ILE A 92 9.44 2.70 -0.55
C ILE A 92 10.70 1.88 -0.79
N GLN A 93 10.94 0.86 0.03
CA GLN A 93 12.03 -0.09 -0.17
C GLN A 93 11.77 -0.85 -1.48
N THR A 94 12.65 -0.65 -2.47
CA THR A 94 12.61 -1.36 -3.76
C THR A 94 13.68 -2.45 -3.85
N GLU A 95 14.61 -2.49 -2.90
CA GLU A 95 15.69 -3.48 -2.82
C GLU A 95 15.30 -4.65 -1.91
N GLY A 96 15.75 -5.85 -2.27
CA GLY A 96 15.54 -7.07 -1.52
C GLY A 96 16.58 -8.12 -1.91
N SER A 97 17.00 -8.93 -0.94
CA SER A 97 17.89 -10.06 -1.19
C SER A 97 17.04 -11.23 -1.71
N SER A 98 17.29 -11.66 -2.95
CA SER A 98 16.76 -12.93 -3.45
C SER A 98 17.93 -13.90 -3.62
N GLN A 99 17.73 -15.15 -3.21
CA GLN A 99 18.61 -16.21 -3.69
C GLN A 99 18.41 -16.30 -5.20
N ALA A 100 19.51 -16.24 -5.95
CA ALA A 100 19.45 -16.45 -7.38
C ALA A 100 18.79 -17.81 -7.64
N LEU A 101 17.63 -17.81 -8.30
CA LEU A 101 16.95 -19.05 -8.70
C LEU A 101 17.94 -19.91 -9.48
N SER A 102 18.43 -20.96 -8.82
CA SER A 102 19.27 -21.96 -9.44
C SER A 102 18.38 -22.89 -10.25
N ALA A 103 18.62 -22.95 -11.56
CA ALA A 103 18.08 -23.97 -12.47
C ALA A 103 16.69 -23.75 -13.12
N VAL A 104 16.24 -22.51 -13.37
CA VAL A 104 15.28 -22.29 -14.47
C VAL A 104 16.06 -21.99 -15.74
N ASN A 105 15.81 -22.73 -16.83
CA ASN A 105 16.33 -22.39 -18.16
C ASN A 105 15.77 -21.00 -18.54
N ARG A 106 16.56 -19.94 -18.32
CA ARG A 106 16.14 -18.55 -18.55
C ARG A 106 16.20 -18.26 -20.03
N LEU A 107 15.17 -18.64 -20.78
CA LEU A 107 14.96 -18.01 -22.07
C LEU A 107 14.44 -16.60 -21.79
N PRO A 108 15.17 -15.55 -22.21
CA PRO A 108 14.71 -14.19 -21.99
C PRO A 108 13.39 -13.98 -22.74
N MET A 109 12.53 -13.12 -22.18
CA MET A 109 11.40 -12.59 -22.95
C MET A 109 11.91 -11.90 -24.22
N THR A 110 11.06 -11.76 -25.22
CA THR A 110 11.42 -11.13 -26.49
C THR A 110 11.77 -9.66 -26.31
N GLY A 111 12.91 -9.24 -26.88
CA GLY A 111 13.38 -7.84 -26.91
C GLY A 111 14.57 -7.59 -25.98
N ASP A 112 14.96 -6.32 -25.87
CA ASP A 112 16.17 -5.91 -25.13
C ASP A 112 15.86 -5.56 -23.67
N TYR A 113 14.70 -4.93 -23.43
CA TYR A 113 14.31 -4.42 -22.12
C TYR A 113 12.86 -4.79 -21.78
N GLY A 114 12.63 -5.06 -20.50
CA GLY A 114 11.30 -5.30 -19.97
C GLY A 114 11.13 -4.63 -18.61
N ALA A 115 9.90 -4.61 -18.10
CA ALA A 115 9.63 -4.12 -16.75
C ALA A 115 8.84 -5.14 -15.94
N ALA A 116 9.23 -5.32 -14.68
CA ALA A 116 8.47 -6.06 -13.69
C ALA A 116 7.72 -5.07 -12.80
N VAL A 117 6.42 -5.25 -12.65
CA VAL A 117 5.53 -4.36 -11.92
C VAL A 117 4.81 -5.15 -10.84
N ASP A 118 4.96 -4.73 -9.59
CA ASP A 118 4.22 -5.25 -8.45
C ASP A 118 3.13 -4.26 -8.04
N ILE A 119 1.88 -4.68 -8.18
CA ILE A 119 0.70 -3.89 -7.87
C ILE A 119 0.15 -4.34 -6.52
N GLY A 120 0.69 -3.76 -5.47
CA GLY A 120 0.16 -3.90 -4.12
C GLY A 120 -1.08 -3.03 -3.89
N THR A 121 -1.82 -3.34 -2.83
CA THR A 121 -3.01 -2.55 -2.43
C THR A 121 -2.60 -1.12 -2.07
N THR A 122 -1.52 -0.92 -1.31
CA THR A 122 -1.06 0.40 -0.87
C THR A 122 0.01 1.01 -1.77
N THR A 123 0.87 0.19 -2.36
CA THR A 123 2.07 0.61 -3.10
C THR A 123 2.15 -0.09 -4.44
N VAL A 124 2.62 0.62 -5.46
CA VAL A 124 2.98 0.06 -6.77
C VAL A 124 4.47 0.24 -6.97
N ALA A 125 5.18 -0.85 -7.28
CA ALA A 125 6.61 -0.84 -7.53
C ALA A 125 6.91 -1.33 -8.95
N LEU A 126 7.91 -0.73 -9.59
CA LEU A 126 8.35 -1.08 -10.94
C LEU A 126 9.87 -1.22 -10.96
N LYS A 127 10.36 -2.28 -11.60
CA LYS A 127 11.77 -2.47 -11.94
C LYS A 127 11.93 -2.55 -13.44
N LEU A 128 12.81 -1.71 -14.00
CA LEU A 128 13.23 -1.81 -15.39
C LEU A 128 14.41 -2.77 -15.48
N VAL A 129 14.36 -3.71 -16.41
CA VAL A 129 15.30 -4.83 -16.49
C VAL A 129 15.83 -4.99 -17.91
N GLU A 130 17.13 -5.24 -18.02
CA GLU A 130 17.79 -5.71 -19.23
C GLU A 130 17.52 -7.22 -19.40
N LEU A 131 16.79 -7.62 -20.44
CA LEU A 131 16.23 -8.98 -20.53
C LEU A 131 17.31 -10.06 -20.73
N HIS A 132 18.39 -9.74 -21.42
CA HIS A 132 19.44 -10.71 -21.72
C HIS A 132 20.34 -11.03 -20.52
N THR A 133 20.55 -10.07 -19.61
CA THR A 133 21.35 -10.27 -18.39
C THR A 133 20.50 -10.48 -17.14
N GLY A 134 19.24 -10.03 -17.15
CA GLY A 134 18.40 -9.92 -15.96
C GLY A 134 18.81 -8.77 -15.04
N LYS A 135 19.69 -7.86 -15.48
CA LYS A 135 20.15 -6.73 -14.66
C LYS A 135 19.03 -5.71 -14.46
N CYS A 136 18.76 -5.36 -13.21
CA CYS A 136 17.91 -4.21 -12.87
C CYS A 136 18.64 -2.92 -13.22
N LEU A 137 18.01 -2.07 -14.03
CA LEU A 137 18.58 -0.82 -14.55
C LEU A 137 18.12 0.40 -13.75
N SER A 138 16.87 0.39 -13.31
CA SER A 138 16.26 1.41 -12.45
C SER A 138 15.06 0.81 -11.73
N ALA A 139 14.67 1.43 -10.61
CA ALA A 139 13.52 1.02 -9.83
C ALA A 139 12.74 2.27 -9.38
N GLN A 140 11.42 2.22 -9.53
CA GLN A 140 10.52 3.32 -9.20
C GLN A 140 9.36 2.77 -8.39
N ALA A 141 8.79 3.60 -7.52
CA ALA A 141 7.61 3.22 -6.75
C ALA A 141 6.73 4.42 -6.42
N ALA A 142 5.44 4.16 -6.25
CA ALA A 142 4.45 5.16 -5.88
C ALA A 142 3.39 4.54 -4.97
N LEU A 143 2.67 5.41 -4.24
CA LEU A 143 1.42 4.99 -3.61
C LEU A 143 0.41 4.59 -4.69
N ASN A 144 -0.33 3.51 -4.44
CA ASN A 144 -1.40 3.07 -5.33
C ASN A 144 -2.53 4.12 -5.32
N PRO A 145 -2.81 4.81 -6.44
CA PRO A 145 -3.80 5.89 -6.47
C PRO A 145 -5.23 5.38 -6.23
N GLN A 146 -5.50 4.09 -6.38
CA GLN A 146 -6.79 3.49 -6.03
C GLN A 146 -7.15 3.65 -4.55
N THR A 147 -6.16 3.93 -3.68
CA THR A 147 -6.39 4.29 -2.26
C THR A 147 -7.28 5.52 -2.08
N GLN A 148 -7.34 6.39 -3.09
CA GLN A 148 -8.23 7.56 -3.12
C GLN A 148 -9.71 7.17 -3.29
N VAL A 149 -9.98 6.03 -3.93
CA VAL A 149 -11.33 5.49 -4.10
C VAL A 149 -11.71 4.62 -2.91
N ALA A 150 -10.83 3.71 -2.52
CA ALA A 150 -11.01 2.85 -1.36
C ALA A 150 -9.67 2.32 -0.82
N ALA A 151 -9.57 2.25 0.50
CA ALA A 151 -8.33 1.89 1.19
C ALA A 151 -7.96 0.40 1.05
N ASP A 152 -8.94 -0.49 1.02
CA ASP A 152 -8.75 -1.94 1.00
C ASP A 152 -9.35 -2.60 -0.26
N VAL A 153 -9.02 -3.88 -0.42
CA VAL A 153 -9.44 -4.71 -1.56
C VAL A 153 -10.97 -4.75 -1.67
N ILE A 154 -11.67 -5.01 -0.57
CA ILE A 154 -13.14 -5.16 -0.55
C ILE A 154 -13.83 -3.84 -0.92
N GLY A 155 -13.34 -2.72 -0.41
CA GLY A 155 -13.84 -1.39 -0.76
C GLY A 155 -13.67 -1.09 -2.25
N ARG A 156 -12.57 -1.51 -2.86
CA ARG A 156 -12.35 -1.35 -4.31
C ARG A 156 -13.26 -2.24 -5.14
N ILE A 157 -13.50 -3.48 -4.72
CA ILE A 157 -14.47 -4.39 -5.36
C ILE A 157 -15.85 -3.73 -5.34
N SER A 158 -16.29 -3.24 -4.18
CA SER A 158 -17.57 -2.55 -4.03
C SER A 158 -17.65 -1.30 -4.92
N ALA A 159 -16.62 -0.45 -4.91
CA ALA A 159 -16.57 0.75 -5.76
C ALA A 159 -16.63 0.40 -7.26
N ALA A 160 -15.90 -0.63 -7.70
CA ALA A 160 -15.94 -1.10 -9.08
C ALA A 160 -17.34 -1.58 -9.49
N MET A 161 -18.01 -2.36 -8.63
CA MET A 161 -19.38 -2.82 -8.83
C MET A 161 -20.40 -1.67 -8.83
N ASN A 162 -20.11 -0.57 -8.13
CA ASN A 162 -20.95 0.62 -8.04
C ASN A 162 -20.58 1.71 -9.08
N GLY A 163 -19.89 1.34 -10.17
CA GLY A 163 -19.65 2.21 -11.31
C GLY A 163 -18.30 2.92 -11.35
N SER A 164 -17.40 2.70 -10.38
CA SER A 164 -16.04 3.25 -10.38
C SER A 164 -15.00 2.34 -11.06
N SER A 165 -15.42 1.33 -11.83
CA SER A 165 -14.51 0.37 -12.47
C SER A 165 -13.51 1.05 -13.44
N ALA A 166 -13.99 1.94 -14.31
CA ALA A 166 -13.14 2.69 -15.23
C ALA A 166 -12.14 3.59 -14.47
N LEU A 167 -12.62 4.31 -13.45
CA LEU A 167 -11.76 5.17 -12.62
C LEU A 167 -10.63 4.38 -11.95
N LEU A 168 -10.95 3.21 -11.38
CA LEU A 168 -9.96 2.34 -10.73
C LEU A 168 -8.94 1.78 -11.73
N LYS A 169 -9.39 1.42 -12.94
CA LYS A 169 -8.53 0.94 -14.03
C LYS A 169 -7.60 2.04 -14.54
N ASP A 170 -8.14 3.22 -14.82
CA ASP A 170 -7.39 4.35 -15.35
C ASP A 170 -6.34 4.79 -14.33
N ALA A 171 -6.73 4.90 -13.05
CA ALA A 171 -5.82 5.25 -11.96
C ALA A 171 -4.61 4.31 -11.88
N ILE A 172 -4.81 2.98 -11.92
CA ILE A 172 -3.67 2.04 -11.86
C ILE A 172 -2.87 2.03 -13.16
N THR A 173 -3.53 2.11 -14.32
CA THR A 173 -2.86 2.12 -15.63
C THR A 173 -1.98 3.36 -15.79
N ASP A 174 -2.45 4.52 -15.36
CA ASP A 174 -1.72 5.78 -15.40
C ASP A 174 -0.55 5.79 -14.41
N CYS A 175 -0.73 5.18 -13.23
CA CYS A 175 0.36 4.98 -12.26
C CYS A 175 1.49 4.14 -12.86
N VAL A 176 1.17 2.97 -13.43
CA VAL A 176 2.16 2.09 -14.04
C VAL A 176 2.86 2.78 -15.23
N ARG A 177 2.11 3.51 -16.07
CA ARG A 177 2.70 4.29 -17.17
C ARG A 177 3.68 5.35 -16.65
N THR A 178 3.31 6.08 -15.61
CA THR A 178 4.15 7.12 -15.01
C THR A 178 5.44 6.53 -14.45
N LEU A 179 5.34 5.45 -13.68
CA LEU A 179 6.51 4.75 -13.13
C LEU A 179 7.43 4.21 -14.24
N LEU A 180 6.84 3.71 -15.33
CA LEU A 180 7.61 3.22 -16.47
C LEU A 180 8.39 4.34 -17.16
N VAL A 181 7.77 5.49 -17.40
CA VAL A 181 8.42 6.66 -17.98
C VAL A 181 9.56 7.13 -17.08
N GLN A 182 9.32 7.28 -15.78
CA GLN A 182 10.35 7.68 -14.80
C GLN A 182 11.54 6.71 -14.78
N ALA A 183 11.26 5.40 -14.78
CA ALA A 183 12.30 4.39 -14.79
C ALA A 183 13.12 4.42 -16.10
N CYS A 184 12.47 4.65 -17.23
CA CYS A 184 13.12 4.81 -18.53
C CYS A 184 13.99 6.08 -18.59
N GLU A 185 13.51 7.20 -18.06
CA GLU A 185 14.26 8.46 -17.98
C GLU A 185 15.52 8.32 -17.13
N GLU A 186 15.41 7.72 -15.94
CA GLU A 186 16.55 7.46 -15.05
C GLU A 186 17.61 6.56 -15.72
N ALA A 187 17.16 5.49 -16.39
CA ALA A 187 18.04 4.57 -17.09
C ALA A 187 18.52 5.10 -18.46
N LYS A 188 18.03 6.26 -18.91
CA LYS A 188 18.30 6.86 -20.24
C LYS A 188 17.93 5.92 -21.40
N ILE A 189 16.80 5.22 -21.27
CA ILE A 189 16.26 4.29 -22.26
C ILE A 189 14.99 4.87 -22.88
N ALA A 190 14.84 4.74 -24.19
CA ALA A 190 13.58 5.11 -24.84
C ALA A 190 12.48 4.09 -24.49
N GLU A 191 11.32 4.55 -24.04
CA GLU A 191 10.18 3.71 -23.64
C GLU A 191 9.76 2.69 -24.73
N ALA A 192 9.90 3.07 -26.01
CA ALA A 192 9.61 2.21 -27.16
C ALA A 192 10.50 0.95 -27.22
N LYS A 193 11.65 0.93 -26.54
CA LYS A 193 12.54 -0.24 -26.44
C LYS A 193 12.11 -1.23 -25.36
N VAL A 194 11.21 -0.83 -24.46
CA VAL A 194 10.62 -1.74 -23.46
C VAL A 194 9.53 -2.54 -24.16
N SER A 195 9.81 -3.81 -24.47
CA SER A 195 8.95 -4.68 -25.29
C SER A 195 7.98 -5.51 -24.46
N SER A 196 8.35 -5.84 -23.21
CA SER A 196 7.63 -6.80 -22.38
C SER A 196 7.42 -6.30 -20.96
N LEU A 197 6.24 -6.56 -20.43
CA LEU A 197 5.88 -6.29 -19.04
C LEU A 197 5.58 -7.62 -18.34
N VAL A 198 5.92 -7.71 -17.06
CA VAL A 198 5.36 -8.71 -16.13
C VAL A 198 4.64 -7.92 -15.05
N LEU A 199 3.33 -8.09 -14.90
CA LEU A 199 2.57 -7.38 -13.87
C LEU A 199 1.98 -8.39 -12.89
N THR A 200 2.36 -8.25 -11.63
CA THR A 200 1.93 -9.09 -10.51
C THR A 200 1.15 -8.28 -9.50
N GLY A 201 0.47 -8.96 -8.59
CA GLY A 201 -0.36 -8.40 -7.53
C GLY A 201 -1.43 -9.40 -7.11
N ASN A 202 -2.16 -9.07 -6.04
CA ASN A 202 -3.28 -9.91 -5.63
C ASN A 202 -4.35 -9.96 -6.74
N THR A 203 -5.19 -11.01 -6.71
CA THR A 203 -6.18 -11.27 -7.77
C THR A 203 -7.09 -10.08 -8.05
N THR A 204 -7.52 -9.34 -7.02
CA THR A 204 -8.35 -8.15 -7.22
C THR A 204 -7.60 -7.05 -7.99
N MET A 205 -6.33 -6.81 -7.67
CA MET A 205 -5.53 -5.79 -8.36
C MET A 205 -5.40 -6.08 -9.85
N LEU A 206 -5.21 -7.35 -10.24
CA LEU A 206 -5.15 -7.75 -11.64
C LEU A 206 -6.51 -7.66 -12.35
N TYR A 207 -7.62 -7.92 -11.66
CA TYR A 207 -8.97 -7.66 -12.20
C TYR A 207 -9.17 -6.17 -12.51
N LEU A 208 -8.80 -5.29 -11.57
CA LEU A 208 -8.96 -3.84 -11.74
C LEU A 208 -8.05 -3.30 -12.86
N LEU A 209 -6.80 -3.75 -12.92
CA LEU A 209 -5.85 -3.42 -13.98
C LEU A 209 -6.39 -3.76 -15.37
N THR A 210 -7.00 -4.94 -15.51
CA THR A 210 -7.54 -5.41 -16.80
C THR A 210 -8.93 -4.87 -17.10
N GLY A 211 -9.59 -4.22 -16.14
CA GLY A 211 -10.97 -3.73 -16.25
C GLY A 211 -12.02 -4.84 -16.20
N ARG A 212 -11.66 -6.01 -15.67
CA ARG A 212 -12.59 -7.14 -15.49
C ARG A 212 -13.55 -6.85 -14.33
N ASN A 213 -14.76 -7.42 -14.40
CA ASN A 213 -15.75 -7.27 -13.33
C ASN A 213 -15.31 -8.08 -12.09
N PRO A 214 -15.03 -7.45 -10.94
CA PRO A 214 -14.60 -8.16 -9.74
C PRO A 214 -15.76 -8.77 -8.94
N GLN A 215 -17.00 -8.72 -9.43
CA GLN A 215 -18.18 -9.30 -8.77
C GLN A 215 -17.99 -10.75 -8.28
N PRO A 216 -17.33 -11.68 -9.02
CA PRO A 216 -17.13 -13.04 -8.53
C PRO A 216 -16.26 -13.13 -7.27
N LEU A 217 -15.47 -12.10 -6.97
CA LEU A 217 -14.60 -11.98 -5.80
C LEU A 217 -15.33 -11.38 -4.58
N SER A 218 -16.56 -10.88 -4.74
CA SER A 218 -17.25 -10.11 -3.70
C SER A 218 -18.12 -10.94 -2.77
N HIS A 219 -18.48 -12.17 -3.15
CA HIS A 219 -19.40 -13.00 -2.39
C HIS A 219 -19.01 -14.48 -2.41
N ALA A 220 -19.34 -15.20 -1.34
CA ALA A 220 -19.19 -16.64 -1.29
C ALA A 220 -19.92 -17.28 -2.49
N PRO A 221 -19.31 -18.29 -3.15
CA PRO A 221 -18.09 -19.02 -2.77
C PRO A 221 -16.77 -18.40 -3.24
N PHE A 222 -16.72 -17.09 -3.53
CA PHE A 222 -15.52 -16.32 -3.92
C PHE A 222 -14.76 -16.95 -5.10
N ARG A 223 -15.49 -17.33 -6.15
CA ARG A 223 -14.91 -18.03 -7.30
C ARG A 223 -14.50 -17.04 -8.37
N ALA A 224 -13.21 -16.79 -8.47
CA ALA A 224 -12.63 -16.04 -9.58
C ALA A 224 -13.01 -16.71 -10.93
N ASP A 225 -13.49 -15.90 -11.88
CA ASP A 225 -13.76 -16.35 -13.26
C ASP A 225 -12.47 -16.44 -14.12
N THR A 226 -11.39 -15.81 -13.66
CA THR A 226 -10.04 -15.92 -14.24
C THR A 226 -9.01 -15.92 -13.12
N LEU A 227 -7.99 -16.76 -13.29
CA LEU A 227 -6.81 -16.79 -12.43
C LEU A 227 -5.55 -16.39 -13.20
N PHE A 228 -5.69 -15.76 -14.36
CA PHE A 228 -4.58 -15.30 -15.21
C PHE A 228 -3.59 -16.44 -15.54
N GLY A 229 -2.30 -16.14 -15.76
CA GLY A 229 -1.30 -17.10 -16.24
C GLY A 229 -1.04 -17.03 -17.73
N GLY A 230 -1.24 -15.88 -18.36
CA GLY A 230 -1.14 -15.70 -19.80
C GLY A 230 -0.67 -14.30 -20.22
N MET A 231 -0.53 -14.13 -21.54
CA MET A 231 -0.18 -12.84 -22.14
C MET A 231 -1.45 -12.01 -22.40
N GLU A 232 -1.36 -10.72 -22.11
CA GLU A 232 -2.34 -9.68 -22.39
C GLU A 232 -1.65 -8.52 -23.14
N GLU A 233 -2.43 -7.61 -23.70
CA GLU A 233 -1.92 -6.34 -24.25
C GLU A 233 -2.27 -5.20 -23.29
N LEU A 234 -1.27 -4.63 -22.63
CA LEU A 234 -1.43 -3.54 -21.68
C LEU A 234 -0.42 -2.44 -21.99
N LEU A 235 -0.86 -1.18 -21.92
CA LEU A 235 -0.02 -0.01 -22.25
C LEU A 235 0.60 -0.07 -23.67
N GLY A 236 -0.05 -0.75 -24.62
CA GLY A 236 0.48 -0.99 -25.97
C GLY A 236 1.71 -1.90 -25.99
N LYS A 237 1.90 -2.72 -24.94
CA LYS A 237 3.02 -3.65 -24.78
C LYS A 237 2.50 -5.05 -24.47
N SER A 238 3.31 -6.05 -24.78
CA SER A 238 3.02 -7.44 -24.43
C SER A 238 3.24 -7.62 -22.93
N ALA A 239 2.21 -8.03 -22.20
CA ALA A 239 2.20 -8.08 -20.74
C ALA A 239 1.88 -9.49 -20.26
N TYR A 240 2.79 -10.11 -19.52
CA TYR A 240 2.52 -11.37 -18.83
C TYR A 240 1.88 -11.08 -17.47
N LEU A 241 0.72 -11.68 -17.22
CA LEU A 241 0.07 -11.69 -15.91
C LEU A 241 0.26 -13.09 -15.31
N PRO A 242 1.12 -13.26 -14.28
CA PRO A 242 1.35 -14.57 -13.66
C PRO A 242 0.06 -15.16 -13.08
N PRO A 243 -0.01 -16.49 -12.88
CA PRO A 243 -1.23 -17.11 -12.38
C PRO A 243 -1.47 -16.76 -10.91
N CYS A 244 -2.71 -16.41 -10.60
CA CYS A 244 -3.25 -16.38 -9.26
C CYS A 244 -3.62 -17.80 -8.79
N MET A 245 -3.56 -18.06 -7.49
CA MET A 245 -3.95 -19.35 -6.93
C MET A 245 -5.44 -19.39 -6.59
N ASP A 246 -6.01 -18.29 -6.11
CA ASP A 246 -7.43 -18.15 -5.77
C ASP A 246 -7.87 -16.67 -5.74
N ALA A 247 -9.12 -16.37 -5.36
CA ALA A 247 -9.66 -15.01 -5.28
C ALA A 247 -8.89 -14.09 -4.31
N PHE A 248 -8.31 -14.64 -3.24
CA PHE A 248 -7.57 -13.88 -2.21
C PHE A 248 -6.09 -14.27 -2.10
N VAL A 249 -5.61 -15.16 -2.97
CA VAL A 249 -4.18 -15.50 -3.08
C VAL A 249 -3.77 -15.30 -4.53
N GLY A 250 -3.11 -14.18 -4.80
CA GLY A 250 -2.84 -13.74 -6.17
C GLY A 250 -1.47 -14.11 -6.71
N ALA A 251 -1.13 -13.44 -7.81
CA ALA A 251 0.09 -13.64 -8.55
C ALA A 251 1.33 -13.15 -7.79
N ASP A 252 1.16 -12.18 -6.88
CA ASP A 252 2.17 -11.73 -5.91
C ASP A 252 2.74 -12.90 -5.11
N ILE A 253 1.88 -13.73 -4.52
CA ILE A 253 2.29 -14.91 -3.77
C ILE A 253 2.88 -15.98 -4.68
N THR A 254 2.32 -16.18 -5.88
CA THR A 254 2.92 -17.08 -6.88
C THR A 254 4.36 -16.66 -7.21
N CYS A 255 4.59 -15.36 -7.43
CA CYS A 255 5.92 -14.84 -7.72
C CYS A 255 6.85 -14.94 -6.51
N ALA A 256 6.36 -14.71 -5.29
CA ALA A 256 7.13 -14.85 -4.06
C ALA A 256 7.55 -16.31 -3.80
N VAL A 257 6.63 -17.26 -3.99
CA VAL A 257 6.91 -18.71 -3.90
C VAL A 257 7.95 -19.12 -4.95
N LEU A 258 7.80 -18.63 -6.19
CA LEU A 258 8.78 -18.89 -7.24
C LEU A 258 10.15 -18.29 -6.88
N ALA A 259 10.21 -17.01 -6.52
CA ALA A 259 11.46 -16.29 -6.25
C ALA A 259 12.21 -16.82 -5.03
N SER A 260 11.50 -17.36 -4.04
CA SER A 260 12.11 -17.94 -2.83
C SER A 260 12.65 -19.36 -3.02
N GLY A 261 12.33 -20.03 -4.15
CA GLY A 261 12.62 -21.45 -4.32
C GLY A 261 11.94 -22.33 -3.27
N LEU A 262 10.80 -21.87 -2.72
CA LEU A 262 10.14 -22.53 -1.58
C LEU A 262 9.83 -24.00 -1.88
N CYS A 263 9.35 -24.29 -3.09
CA CYS A 263 8.99 -25.63 -3.54
C CYS A 263 10.20 -26.52 -3.89
N ASP A 264 11.41 -25.97 -3.93
CA ASP A 264 12.64 -26.76 -4.14
C ASP A 264 13.23 -27.29 -2.82
N ARG A 265 12.68 -26.88 -1.68
CA ARG A 265 13.14 -27.29 -0.36
C ARG A 265 12.71 -28.72 -0.03
N HIS A 266 13.61 -29.45 0.62
CA HIS A 266 13.31 -30.80 1.13
C HIS A 266 12.57 -30.76 2.46
N GLU A 267 12.82 -29.75 3.29
CA GLU A 267 12.11 -29.55 4.56
C GLU A 267 10.76 -28.84 4.38
N THR A 268 9.94 -28.93 5.44
CA THR A 268 8.80 -28.03 5.63
C THR A 268 9.29 -26.59 5.68
N ALA A 269 8.71 -25.73 4.85
CA ALA A 269 9.07 -24.32 4.79
C ALA A 269 7.83 -23.44 4.71
N LEU A 270 7.87 -22.28 5.37
CA LEU A 270 6.80 -21.31 5.40
C LEU A 270 7.31 -20.00 4.79
N LEU A 271 6.57 -19.48 3.82
CA LEU A 271 6.66 -18.10 3.36
C LEU A 271 5.46 -17.35 3.93
N MET A 272 5.72 -16.14 4.44
CA MET A 272 4.70 -15.26 4.96
C MET A 272 4.92 -13.87 4.36
N ASP A 273 3.90 -13.39 3.66
CA ASP A 273 3.84 -12.01 3.18
C ASP A 273 2.94 -11.22 4.13
N VAL A 274 3.49 -10.18 4.74
CA VAL A 274 2.84 -9.41 5.78
C VAL A 274 2.63 -8.00 5.27
N GLY A 275 1.42 -7.74 4.77
CA GLY A 275 0.98 -6.42 4.36
C GLY A 275 -0.43 -6.12 4.87
N THR A 276 -1.18 -5.36 4.06
CA THR A 276 -2.61 -5.08 4.33
C THR A 276 -3.41 -6.38 4.49
N ASN A 277 -3.05 -7.39 3.72
CA ASN A 277 -3.43 -8.77 3.92
C ASN A 277 -2.24 -9.55 4.50
N GLY A 278 -2.53 -10.62 5.24
CA GLY A 278 -1.54 -11.60 5.64
C GLY A 278 -1.70 -12.83 4.76
N GLU A 279 -0.75 -13.06 3.86
CA GLU A 279 -0.70 -14.24 3.02
C GLU A 279 0.37 -15.21 3.52
N VAL A 280 0.04 -16.50 3.53
CA VAL A 280 0.97 -17.56 3.91
C VAL A 280 1.01 -18.64 2.84
N ALA A 281 2.20 -19.15 2.58
CA ALA A 281 2.45 -20.30 1.73
C ALA A 281 3.32 -21.32 2.49
N LEU A 282 2.72 -22.46 2.81
CA LEU A 282 3.35 -23.58 3.50
C LEU A 282 3.70 -24.67 2.48
N TRP A 283 4.98 -24.92 2.32
CA TRP A 283 5.49 -26.10 1.62
C TRP A 283 5.71 -27.23 2.60
N HIS A 284 5.03 -28.36 2.39
CA HIS A 284 5.13 -29.53 3.26
C HIS A 284 4.91 -30.81 2.46
N GLU A 285 5.86 -31.74 2.52
CA GLU A 285 5.76 -33.07 1.89
C GLU A 285 5.35 -33.04 0.41
N GLY A 286 5.94 -32.12 -0.36
CA GLY A 286 5.66 -32.01 -1.80
C GLY A 286 4.34 -31.30 -2.13
N LYS A 287 3.67 -30.70 -1.14
CA LYS A 287 2.41 -29.97 -1.31
C LYS A 287 2.59 -28.51 -0.87
N LEU A 288 2.07 -27.62 -1.70
CA LEU A 288 1.95 -26.21 -1.39
C LEU A 288 0.54 -25.93 -0.86
N TYR A 289 0.46 -25.45 0.38
CA TYR A 289 -0.76 -24.96 1.00
C TYR A 289 -0.68 -23.44 1.05
N VAL A 290 -1.76 -22.76 0.67
CA VAL A 290 -1.83 -21.30 0.75
C VAL A 290 -3.08 -20.87 1.49
N ALA A 291 -2.96 -19.75 2.21
CA ALA A 291 -4.07 -19.09 2.84
C ALA A 291 -3.83 -17.59 2.85
N SER A 292 -4.92 -16.83 2.90
CA SER A 292 -4.91 -15.38 3.09
C SER A 292 -5.84 -15.05 4.25
N THR A 293 -5.47 -14.04 5.03
CA THR A 293 -6.30 -13.48 6.10
C THR A 293 -6.25 -11.97 6.05
N ALA A 294 -7.31 -11.32 6.53
CA ALA A 294 -7.25 -9.90 6.83
C ALA A 294 -6.34 -9.71 8.05
N ALA A 295 -5.15 -9.13 7.86
CA ALA A 295 -4.25 -8.77 8.95
C ALA A 295 -4.54 -7.34 9.46
N GLY A 296 -4.89 -6.44 8.53
CA GLY A 296 -5.09 -5.02 8.83
C GLY A 296 -3.78 -4.24 8.89
N PRO A 297 -3.84 -2.91 8.67
CA PRO A 297 -2.64 -2.10 8.42
C PRO A 297 -1.90 -1.63 9.69
N ALA A 298 -1.94 -2.41 10.78
CA ALA A 298 -1.32 -2.02 12.06
C ALA A 298 0.20 -1.81 11.91
N PHE A 299 0.88 -2.72 11.20
CA PHE A 299 2.32 -2.61 10.92
C PHE A 299 2.66 -1.51 9.89
N GLU A 300 1.67 -0.99 9.16
CA GLU A 300 1.79 0.24 8.36
C GLU A 300 1.57 1.51 9.23
N GLY A 301 1.50 1.34 10.55
CA GLY A 301 1.24 2.40 11.52
C GLY A 301 -0.18 2.96 11.44
N VAL A 302 -1.14 2.24 10.86
CA VAL A 302 -2.54 2.69 10.74
C VAL A 302 -3.37 2.13 11.90
N GLY A 303 -4.17 3.00 12.53
CA GLY A 303 -4.97 2.62 13.71
C GLY A 303 -4.19 2.68 15.03
N ILE A 304 -2.90 3.01 14.97
CA ILE A 304 -2.04 3.23 16.14
C ILE A 304 -1.91 4.74 16.36
N SER A 305 -2.13 5.21 17.59
CA SER A 305 -2.12 6.64 17.95
C SER A 305 -0.82 7.35 17.59
N CYS A 306 0.32 6.70 17.82
CA CYS A 306 1.65 7.19 17.47
C CYS A 306 2.21 6.51 16.20
N GLY A 307 1.40 5.77 15.45
CA GLY A 307 1.85 5.00 14.30
C GLY A 307 2.23 5.87 13.11
N CYS A 308 3.39 5.59 12.52
CA CYS A 308 3.85 6.21 11.29
C CYS A 308 4.42 5.17 10.32
N GLY A 309 4.68 5.58 9.08
CA GLY A 309 5.45 4.75 8.14
C GLY A 309 6.94 4.80 8.46
N SER A 310 7.75 4.00 7.76
CA SER A 310 9.21 4.05 7.87
C SER A 310 9.76 5.34 7.25
N VAL A 311 9.87 6.40 8.05
CA VAL A 311 10.38 7.72 7.66
C VAL A 311 11.45 8.18 8.65
N SER A 312 12.25 9.18 8.26
CA SER A 312 13.22 9.81 9.15
C SER A 312 12.56 10.22 10.48
N GLY A 313 13.15 9.82 11.61
CA GLY A 313 12.61 10.03 12.95
C GLY A 313 11.55 9.02 13.39
N ALA A 314 11.16 8.04 12.57
CA ALA A 314 10.32 6.94 13.04
C ALA A 314 11.14 6.02 13.97
N VAL A 315 10.57 5.64 15.10
CA VAL A 315 11.15 4.61 15.99
C VAL A 315 11.04 3.27 15.27
N ASP A 316 12.18 2.72 14.85
CA ASP A 316 12.29 1.46 14.10
C ASP A 316 12.81 0.29 14.93
N LYS A 317 13.42 0.57 16.09
CA LYS A 317 13.82 -0.46 17.06
C LYS A 317 13.53 -0.04 18.48
N VAL A 318 13.15 -1.01 19.28
CA VAL A 318 12.95 -0.88 20.73
C VAL A 318 13.59 -2.08 21.42
N TRP A 319 14.29 -1.86 22.52
CA TRP A 319 14.88 -2.97 23.29
C TRP A 319 14.85 -2.67 24.77
N VAL A 320 15.08 -3.69 25.59
CA VAL A 320 15.24 -3.55 27.03
C VAL A 320 16.73 -3.43 27.37
N GLU A 321 17.08 -2.36 28.09
CA GLU A 321 18.42 -2.17 28.64
C GLU A 321 18.31 -1.70 30.09
N ASN A 322 18.88 -2.46 31.03
CA ASN A 322 18.86 -2.18 32.46
C ASN A 322 17.44 -1.93 33.03
N GLY A 323 16.44 -2.69 32.56
CA GLY A 323 15.05 -2.58 33.00
C GLY A 323 14.31 -1.35 32.48
N LYS A 324 14.86 -0.67 31.45
CA LYS A 324 14.23 0.46 30.77
C LYS A 324 14.22 0.24 29.27
N LEU A 325 13.35 0.97 28.56
CA LEU A 325 13.31 0.95 27.11
C LEU A 325 14.44 1.80 26.52
N GLY A 326 15.21 1.20 25.62
CA GLY A 326 16.04 1.88 24.64
C GLY A 326 15.31 1.97 23.30
N VAL A 327 15.53 3.05 22.54
CA VAL A 327 14.93 3.25 21.22
C VAL A 327 15.95 3.73 20.21
N HIS A 328 15.75 3.33 18.96
CA HIS A 328 16.47 3.88 17.81
C HIS A 328 15.45 4.49 16.85
N THR A 329 15.83 5.59 16.22
CA THR A 329 15.05 6.24 15.17
C THR A 329 15.79 6.20 13.85
N ILE A 330 15.05 6.06 12.75
CA ILE A 330 15.61 6.16 11.40
C ILE A 330 16.33 7.51 11.24
N ASP A 331 17.53 7.46 10.66
CA ASP A 331 18.49 8.57 10.51
C ASP A 331 18.96 9.25 11.81
N CYS A 332 18.71 8.63 12.97
CA CYS A 332 18.96 9.22 14.28
C CYS A 332 18.28 10.59 14.47
N ALA A 333 17.17 10.84 13.76
CA ALA A 333 16.41 12.08 13.86
C ALA A 333 15.45 12.07 15.06
N PRO A 334 14.96 13.24 15.54
CA PRO A 334 13.99 13.30 16.64
C PRO A 334 12.73 12.46 16.37
N PRO A 335 12.15 11.79 17.39
CA PRO A 335 11.05 10.86 17.20
C PRO A 335 9.78 11.56 16.71
N VAL A 336 9.20 11.06 15.62
CA VAL A 336 7.93 11.56 15.05
C VAL A 336 6.77 10.56 15.13
N GLY A 337 7.06 9.34 15.59
CA GLY A 337 6.13 8.23 15.71
C GLY A 337 6.87 6.90 15.76
N ILE A 338 6.12 5.79 15.71
CA ILE A 338 6.64 4.42 15.71
C ILE A 338 6.23 3.71 14.41
N CYS A 339 7.17 3.07 13.72
CA CYS A 339 6.88 2.30 12.51
C CYS A 339 6.63 0.82 12.83
N GLY A 340 6.33 0.02 11.81
CA GLY A 340 5.97 -1.39 11.98
C GLY A 340 6.99 -2.24 12.74
N SER A 341 8.29 -2.10 12.44
CA SER A 341 9.34 -2.83 13.16
C SER A 341 9.45 -2.38 14.61
N GLY A 342 9.38 -1.07 14.85
CA GLY A 342 9.37 -0.51 16.21
C GLY A 342 8.16 -1.00 17.01
N LEU A 343 6.99 -1.16 16.39
CA LEU A 343 5.79 -1.68 17.05
C LEU A 343 5.97 -3.12 17.52
N ILE A 344 6.55 -3.98 16.68
CA ILE A 344 6.84 -5.38 17.03
C ILE A 344 7.80 -5.42 18.22
N ASP A 345 8.91 -4.68 18.12
CA ASP A 345 9.94 -4.59 19.15
C ASP A 345 9.37 -4.03 20.47
N ALA A 346 8.53 -2.99 20.41
CA ALA A 346 7.92 -2.38 21.57
C ALA A 346 7.04 -3.36 22.34
N ILE A 347 6.18 -4.10 21.63
CA ILE A 347 5.32 -5.13 22.26
C ILE A 347 6.17 -6.23 22.89
N ALA A 348 7.22 -6.69 22.21
CA ALA A 348 8.14 -7.69 22.75
C ALA A 348 8.86 -7.18 24.03
N ALA A 349 9.35 -5.94 24.02
CA ALA A 349 10.02 -5.33 25.15
C ALA A 349 9.05 -5.08 26.33
N MET A 350 7.81 -4.69 26.06
CA MET A 350 6.78 -4.51 27.08
C MET A 350 6.39 -5.83 27.75
N LEU A 351 6.31 -6.93 26.99
CA LEU A 351 6.13 -8.28 27.53
C LEU A 351 7.33 -8.69 28.40
N GLU A 352 8.56 -8.44 27.95
CA GLU A 352 9.78 -8.76 28.71
C GLU A 352 9.85 -8.00 30.05
N LEU A 353 9.40 -6.74 30.06
CA LEU A 353 9.33 -5.91 31.26
C LEU A 353 8.13 -6.22 32.16
N GLY A 354 7.18 -7.05 31.70
CA GLY A 354 5.93 -7.32 32.42
C GLY A 354 4.98 -6.12 32.46
N TRP A 355 5.13 -5.15 31.55
CA TRP A 355 4.20 -4.02 31.43
C TRP A 355 2.88 -4.43 30.78
N ILE A 356 2.92 -5.51 29.99
CA ILE A 356 1.75 -6.17 29.43
C ILE A 356 1.82 -7.68 29.65
N ASP A 357 0.66 -8.32 29.76
CA ASP A 357 0.52 -9.77 29.80
C ASP A 357 0.36 -10.40 28.39
N GLU A 358 0.24 -11.72 28.31
CA GLU A 358 0.07 -12.45 27.05
C GLU A 358 -1.24 -12.14 26.32
N THR A 359 -2.19 -11.47 26.97
CA THR A 359 -3.44 -11.00 26.37
C THR A 359 -3.30 -9.60 25.78
N GLY A 360 -2.21 -8.90 26.09
CA GLY A 360 -1.95 -7.51 25.74
C GLY A 360 -2.57 -6.50 26.72
N ALA A 361 -3.06 -6.95 27.88
CA ALA A 361 -3.54 -6.07 28.93
C ALA A 361 -2.35 -5.43 29.65
N MET A 362 -2.43 -4.12 29.91
CA MET A 362 -1.41 -3.41 30.70
C MET A 362 -1.72 -3.57 32.19
N ASP A 363 -0.68 -3.84 32.98
CA ASP A 363 -0.76 -3.68 34.44
C ASP A 363 -0.76 -2.18 34.77
N GLU A 364 -1.62 -1.74 35.70
CA GLU A 364 -1.83 -0.33 36.02
C GLU A 364 -0.61 0.36 36.70
N GLU A 365 0.47 -0.36 36.99
CA GLU A 365 1.68 0.17 37.65
C GLU A 365 2.84 0.47 36.67
N GLU A 366 2.94 1.75 36.29
CA GLU A 366 4.11 2.54 35.82
C GLU A 366 5.05 1.99 34.72
N ALA A 367 4.92 2.56 33.51
CA ALA A 367 5.95 2.53 32.47
C ALA A 367 6.92 3.73 32.61
N ALA A 368 8.16 3.49 33.06
CA ALA A 368 9.22 4.50 33.11
C ALA A 368 10.15 4.41 31.88
N VAL A 369 10.23 5.47 31.08
CA VAL A 369 11.15 5.57 29.92
C VAL A 369 12.48 6.19 30.37
N ALA A 370 13.62 5.64 29.94
CA ALA A 370 14.93 6.26 30.17
C ALA A 370 15.06 7.53 29.31
N GLY A 371 15.48 8.63 29.94
CA GLY A 371 15.71 9.92 29.27
C GLY A 371 17.05 10.01 28.57
#